data_AF-A0A7X6J276-F1
#
_entry.id   AF-A0A7X6J276-F1
#
_cell.length_a   1.000
_cell.length_b   1.000
_cell.length_c   1.000
_cell.angle_alpha   90.00
_cell.angle_beta   90.00
_cell.angle_gamma   90.00
#
_symmetry.space_group_name_H-M   'P 1'
#
loop_
_entity.id
_entity.type
_entity.pdbx_description
1 polymer ?
#
loop_
_entity_poly.entity_id
_entity_poly.type
_entity_poly.pdbx_seq_one_letter_code
_entity_poly.pdbx_strand_id
1 'polypeptide(L)'
;MTSNPIDRITKIIDPGDALGEVLFGLIMALTLTVGSRLVFEEEGLDVHELIVATIGCNVAWGIIDAVLFVLGTTFYKSRRLRLFRQIKAAGNESEALTVLANEFPIKEAPFSAKAADTDALYRSLLTLTRRADPVKVSLSEGDLSAAIAVFLLVSATAIPAVLPFFLLEEAHLALRVSNLFLIMLLFVTGYAWAKFSGGRPLQAGMTMTCLGLLLVAIAIALGG
;
A
#
# COMPACT_ATOMS: atom_id res chain seq x y z
N MET A 1 8.26 -7.68 -27.07
CA MET A 1 7.90 -8.23 -25.74
C MET A 1 7.07 -7.20 -25.02
N THR A 2 5.75 -7.30 -25.11
CA THR A 2 4.80 -6.37 -24.50
C THR A 2 4.79 -6.62 -22.99
N SER A 3 5.52 -5.79 -22.23
CA SER A 3 5.46 -5.79 -20.78
C SER A 3 4.00 -5.55 -20.36
N ASN A 4 3.39 -6.51 -19.68
CA ASN A 4 2.07 -6.35 -19.09
C ASN A 4 2.07 -5.09 -18.21
N PRO A 5 1.07 -4.19 -18.27
CA PRO A 5 1.02 -3.02 -17.40
C PRO A 5 1.22 -3.37 -15.91
N ILE A 6 0.77 -4.56 -15.49
CA ILE A 6 0.98 -5.09 -14.14
C ILE A 6 2.47 -5.30 -13.84
N ASP A 7 3.25 -5.90 -14.76
CA ASP A 7 4.69 -6.12 -14.59
C ASP A 7 5.50 -4.82 -14.50
N ARG A 8 4.96 -3.73 -15.07
CA ARG A 8 5.61 -2.42 -15.01
C ARG A 8 5.33 -1.74 -13.66
N ILE A 9 4.14 -1.91 -13.09
CA ILE A 9 3.78 -1.39 -11.76
C ILE A 9 4.52 -2.15 -10.65
N THR A 10 4.59 -3.48 -10.72
CA THR A 10 5.30 -4.31 -9.71
C THR A 10 6.82 -4.15 -9.73
N LYS A 11 7.37 -3.52 -10.77
CA LYS A 11 8.80 -3.13 -10.82
C LYS A 11 9.08 -1.80 -10.11
N ILE A 12 8.03 -1.02 -9.85
CA ILE A 12 8.11 0.34 -9.31
C ILE A 12 7.63 0.37 -7.86
N ILE A 13 6.60 -0.40 -7.50
CA ILE A 13 6.04 -0.50 -6.15
C ILE A 13 6.00 -1.98 -5.73
N ASP A 14 6.30 -2.25 -4.45
CA ASP A 14 6.10 -3.59 -3.89
C ASP A 14 4.62 -3.99 -4.03
N PRO A 15 4.30 -5.20 -4.50
CA PRO A 15 2.91 -5.60 -4.71
C PRO A 15 2.06 -5.55 -3.43
N GLY A 16 2.65 -5.75 -2.25
CA GLY A 16 1.95 -5.60 -0.98
C GLY A 16 1.50 -4.17 -0.72
N ASP A 17 2.40 -3.21 -0.94
CA ASP A 17 2.10 -1.77 -0.80
C ASP A 17 1.00 -1.37 -1.80
N ALA A 18 1.16 -1.72 -3.09
CA ALA A 18 0.19 -1.40 -4.13
C ALA A 18 -1.22 -1.95 -3.82
N LEU A 19 -1.32 -3.17 -3.29
CA LEU A 19 -2.61 -3.77 -2.91
C LEU A 19 -3.23 -3.06 -1.69
N GLY A 20 -2.42 -2.59 -0.75
CA GLY A 20 -2.85 -1.76 0.37
C GLY A 20 -3.43 -0.41 -0.09
N GLU A 21 -2.75 0.25 -1.02
CA GLU A 21 -3.22 1.51 -1.61
C GLU A 21 -4.57 1.36 -2.33
N VAL A 22 -4.72 0.27 -3.11
CA VAL A 22 -6.00 -0.05 -3.75
C VAL A 22 -7.10 -0.32 -2.70
N LEU A 23 -6.78 -1.03 -1.63
CA LEU A 23 -7.73 -1.30 -0.55
C LEU A 23 -8.27 -0.01 0.06
N PHE A 24 -7.39 0.93 0.45
CA PHE A 24 -7.81 2.21 1.02
C PHE A 24 -8.62 3.04 0.02
N GLY A 25 -8.16 3.12 -1.23
CA GLY A 25 -8.89 3.77 -2.32
C GLY A 25 -10.33 3.27 -2.48
N LEU A 26 -10.50 1.95 -2.49
CA LEU A 26 -11.83 1.32 -2.60
C LEU A 26 -12.69 1.56 -1.35
N ILE A 27 -12.11 1.51 -0.15
CA ILE A 27 -12.84 1.78 1.09
C ILE A 27 -13.38 3.21 1.11
N MET A 28 -12.57 4.22 0.75
CA MET A 28 -13.05 5.61 0.72
C MET A 28 -14.18 5.82 -0.28
N ALA A 29 -14.02 5.30 -1.51
CA ALA A 29 -15.06 5.41 -2.52
C ALA A 29 -16.35 4.69 -2.08
N LEU A 30 -16.21 3.53 -1.42
CA LEU A 30 -17.34 2.78 -0.88
C LEU A 30 -18.00 3.51 0.29
N THR A 31 -17.24 4.22 1.13
CA THR A 31 -17.78 5.06 2.21
C THR A 31 -18.68 6.15 1.66
N LEU A 32 -18.26 6.89 0.62
CA LEU A 32 -19.09 7.96 0.06
C LEU A 32 -20.34 7.42 -0.66
N THR A 33 -20.20 6.33 -1.40
CA THR A 33 -21.32 5.71 -2.14
C THR A 33 -22.31 4.97 -1.22
N VAL A 34 -21.87 4.35 -0.14
CA VAL A 34 -22.77 3.74 0.85
C VAL A 34 -23.33 4.81 1.80
N GLY A 35 -22.52 5.75 2.25
CA GLY A 35 -22.90 6.85 3.14
C GLY A 35 -23.96 7.76 2.52
N SER A 36 -23.80 8.12 1.24
CA SER A 36 -24.81 8.91 0.51
C SER A 36 -26.18 8.24 0.49
N ARG A 37 -26.24 6.90 0.42
CA ARG A 37 -27.53 6.20 0.51
C ARG A 37 -28.20 6.37 1.87
N LEU A 38 -27.42 6.36 2.95
CA LEU A 38 -27.94 6.42 4.32
C LEU A 38 -28.34 7.83 4.74
N VAL A 39 -27.70 8.86 4.17
CA VAL A 39 -27.95 10.26 4.50
C VAL A 39 -29.00 10.90 3.59
N PHE A 40 -29.01 10.60 2.29
CA PHE A 40 -29.87 11.28 1.31
C PHE A 40 -31.20 10.57 1.00
N GLU A 41 -31.60 9.57 1.79
CA GLU A 41 -32.90 8.89 1.60
C GLU A 41 -34.11 9.85 1.74
N GLU A 42 -33.95 11.00 2.41
CA GLU A 42 -35.03 12.00 2.60
C GLU A 42 -35.02 13.18 1.60
N GLU A 43 -33.85 13.59 1.07
CA GLU A 43 -33.70 14.80 0.22
C GLU A 43 -33.49 14.49 -1.28
N GLY A 44 -33.22 13.22 -1.62
CA GLY A 44 -32.92 12.79 -3.00
C GLY A 44 -31.41 12.79 -3.29
N LEU A 45 -30.97 11.86 -4.13
CA LEU A 45 -29.55 11.64 -4.43
C LEU A 45 -29.05 12.63 -5.50
N ASP A 46 -28.18 13.58 -5.12
CA ASP A 46 -27.44 14.40 -6.09
C ASP A 46 -26.25 13.60 -6.66
N VAL A 47 -26.44 13.05 -7.86
CA VAL A 47 -25.42 12.26 -8.57
C VAL A 47 -24.17 13.09 -8.87
N HIS A 48 -24.32 14.36 -9.23
CA HIS A 48 -23.19 15.19 -9.61
C HIS A 48 -22.32 15.48 -8.38
N GLU A 49 -22.94 15.83 -7.26
CA GLU A 49 -22.22 16.03 -5.99
C GLU A 49 -21.52 14.75 -5.55
N LEU A 50 -22.18 13.58 -5.63
CA LEU A 50 -21.58 12.30 -5.27
C LEU A 50 -20.36 11.95 -6.15
N ILE A 51 -20.44 12.16 -7.46
CA ILE A 51 -19.32 11.91 -8.38
C ILE A 51 -18.14 12.82 -8.05
N VAL A 52 -18.39 14.12 -7.87
CA VAL A 52 -17.35 15.09 -7.55
C VAL A 52 -16.70 14.78 -6.20
N ALA A 53 -17.52 14.47 -5.18
CA ALA A 53 -17.03 14.07 -3.86
C ALA A 53 -16.18 12.80 -3.93
N THR A 54 -16.63 11.78 -4.68
CA THR A 54 -15.91 10.50 -4.80
C THR A 54 -14.57 10.66 -5.51
N ILE A 55 -14.53 11.36 -6.64
CA ILE A 55 -13.29 11.62 -7.37
C ILE A 55 -12.36 12.50 -6.52
N GLY A 56 -12.90 13.58 -5.95
CA GLY A 56 -12.14 14.52 -5.13
C GLY A 56 -11.50 13.86 -3.91
N CYS A 57 -12.25 13.02 -3.20
CA CYS A 57 -11.77 12.29 -2.03
C CYS A 57 -10.61 11.37 -2.38
N ASN A 58 -10.76 10.51 -3.39
CA ASN A 58 -9.71 9.55 -3.77
C ASN A 58 -8.48 10.25 -4.36
N VAL A 59 -8.65 11.36 -5.10
CA VAL A 59 -7.52 12.17 -5.61
C VAL A 59 -6.77 12.83 -4.45
N ALA A 60 -7.49 13.45 -3.50
CA ALA A 60 -6.88 14.07 -2.34
C ALA A 60 -6.09 13.05 -1.51
N TRP A 61 -6.68 11.89 -1.26
CA TRP A 61 -6.01 10.82 -0.53
C TRP A 61 -4.80 10.26 -1.29
N GLY A 62 -4.90 10.07 -2.61
CA GLY A 62 -3.75 9.65 -3.43
C GLY A 62 -2.58 10.63 -3.36
N ILE A 63 -2.85 11.94 -3.24
CA ILE A 63 -1.81 12.96 -3.03
C ILE A 63 -1.17 12.77 -1.65
N ILE A 64 -1.99 12.55 -0.61
CA ILE A 64 -1.50 12.30 0.76
C ILE A 64 -0.60 11.07 0.77
N ASP A 65 -1.04 9.95 0.18
CA ASP A 65 -0.26 8.71 0.14
C ASP A 65 1.05 8.88 -0.63
N ALA A 66 1.06 9.59 -1.76
CA ALA A 66 2.29 9.88 -2.47
C ALA A 66 3.29 10.70 -1.63
N VAL A 67 2.81 11.68 -0.86
CA VAL A 67 3.66 12.45 0.05
C VAL A 67 4.17 11.56 1.19
N LEU A 68 3.30 10.76 1.80
CA LEU A 68 3.68 9.82 2.87
C LEU A 68 4.67 8.77 2.36
N PHE A 69 4.53 8.30 1.12
CA PHE A 69 5.46 7.38 0.48
C PHE A 69 6.85 8.00 0.32
N VAL A 70 6.94 9.26 -0.14
CA VAL A 70 8.21 9.98 -0.25
C VAL A 70 8.86 10.19 1.11
N LEU A 71 8.08 10.57 2.12
CA LEU A 71 8.55 10.74 3.50
C LEU A 71 9.05 9.41 4.09
N GLY A 72 8.28 8.33 3.93
CA GLY A 72 8.63 6.98 4.36
C GLY A 72 9.91 6.49 3.70
N THR A 73 10.05 6.69 2.39
CA THR A 73 11.25 6.34 1.63
C THR A 73 12.47 7.12 2.10
N THR A 74 12.31 8.42 2.35
CA THR A 74 13.39 9.27 2.88
C THR A 74 13.81 8.84 4.28
N PHE A 75 12.85 8.53 5.14
CA PHE A 75 13.09 8.02 6.48
C PHE A 75 13.83 6.68 6.46
N TYR A 76 13.36 5.74 5.63
CA TYR A 76 13.97 4.41 5.47
C TYR A 76 15.43 4.51 5.00
N LYS A 77 15.70 5.32 3.96
CA LYS A 77 17.07 5.57 3.48
C LYS A 77 17.95 6.23 4.55
N SER A 78 17.39 7.18 5.29
CA SER A 78 18.10 7.86 6.39
C SER A 78 18.42 6.92 7.55
N ARG A 79 17.51 6.03 7.92
CA ARG A 79 17.73 4.99 8.94
C ARG A 79 18.83 4.02 8.51
N ARG A 80 18.83 3.57 7.25
CA ARG A 80 19.89 2.72 6.70
C ARG A 80 21.25 3.40 6.72
N LEU A 81 21.32 4.70 6.39
CA LEU A 81 22.56 5.46 6.49
C LEU A 81 23.03 5.59 7.95
N ARG A 82 22.11 5.81 8.90
CA ARG A 82 22.42 5.86 10.33
C ARG A 82 23.01 4.53 10.82
N LEU A 83 22.40 3.40 10.45
CA LEU A 83 22.92 2.07 10.75
C LEU A 83 24.33 1.88 10.19
N PHE A 84 24.55 2.24 8.93
CA PHE A 84 25.87 2.18 8.31
C PHE A 84 26.92 2.99 9.08
N ARG A 85 26.57 4.20 9.52
CA ARG A 85 27.45 5.04 10.35
C ARG A 85 27.72 4.42 11.72
N GLN A 86 26.72 3.80 12.36
CA GLN A 86 26.91 3.09 13.63
C GLN A 86 27.88 1.92 13.49
N ILE A 87 27.74 1.12 12.43
CA ILE A 87 28.66 -0.01 12.17
C ILE A 87 30.09 0.50 11.93
N LYS A 88 30.27 1.61 11.20
CA LYS A 88 31.60 2.22 10.99
C LYS A 88 32.19 2.88 12.24
N ALA A 89 31.36 3.39 13.14
CA ALA A 89 31.80 4.05 14.36
C ALA A 89 32.08 3.07 15.53
N ALA A 90 31.67 1.80 15.40
CA ALA A 90 31.90 0.77 16.40
C ALA A 90 33.40 0.60 16.68
N GLY A 91 33.78 0.55 17.96
CA GLY A 91 35.17 0.51 18.39
C GLY A 91 35.85 -0.83 18.17
N ASN A 92 35.07 -1.91 18.03
CA ASN A 92 35.59 -3.25 17.75
C ASN A 92 34.60 -4.09 16.91
N GLU A 93 35.08 -5.24 16.42
CA GLU A 93 34.28 -6.15 15.60
C GLU A 93 33.06 -6.72 16.33
N SER A 94 33.18 -7.04 17.61
CA SER A 94 32.07 -7.59 18.40
C SER A 94 30.89 -6.61 18.52
N GLU A 95 31.20 -5.34 18.77
CA GLU A 95 30.22 -4.26 18.81
C GLU A 95 29.53 -4.06 17.45
N ALA A 96 30.31 -4.07 16.36
CA ALA A 96 29.77 -3.94 15.00
C ALA A 96 28.87 -5.13 14.61
N LEU A 97 29.25 -6.35 14.99
CA LEU A 97 28.43 -7.55 14.79
C LEU A 97 27.14 -7.51 15.61
N THR A 98 27.18 -6.92 16.81
CA THR A 98 26.00 -6.75 17.66
C THR A 98 24.99 -5.78 17.02
N VAL A 99 25.46 -4.67 16.46
CA VAL A 99 24.62 -3.73 15.69
C VAL A 99 23.97 -4.41 14.48
N LEU A 100 24.73 -5.23 13.73
CA LEU A 100 24.20 -6.01 12.61
C LEU A 100 23.15 -7.04 13.04
N ALA A 101 23.41 -7.78 14.11
CA ALA A 101 22.50 -8.81 14.62
C ALA A 101 21.18 -8.21 15.14
N ASN A 102 21.21 -6.99 15.69
CA ASN A 102 20.02 -6.29 16.14
C ASN A 102 19.14 -5.78 14.99
N GLU A 103 19.74 -5.33 13.88
CA GLU A 103 18.96 -4.89 12.71
C GLU A 103 18.46 -6.08 11.87
N PHE A 104 19.27 -7.14 11.75
CA PHE A 104 18.95 -8.32 10.94
C PHE A 104 18.88 -9.57 11.82
N PRO A 105 17.82 -9.76 12.63
CA PRO A 105 17.72 -10.90 13.53
C PRO A 105 17.48 -12.20 12.73
N ILE A 106 18.55 -12.87 12.29
CA ILE A 106 18.47 -14.12 11.51
C ILE A 106 17.69 -15.24 12.23
N LYS A 107 17.52 -15.14 13.55
CA LYS A 107 16.67 -16.07 14.34
C LYS A 107 15.18 -16.01 13.96
N GLU A 108 14.71 -14.90 13.40
CA GLU A 108 13.32 -14.68 12.98
C GLU A 108 13.11 -14.98 11.48
N ALA A 109 14.18 -15.34 10.77
CA ALA A 109 14.10 -15.66 9.37
C ALA A 109 13.26 -16.94 9.14
N PRO A 110 12.59 -17.09 7.98
CA PRO A 110 11.73 -18.24 7.68
C PRO A 110 12.52 -19.54 7.39
N PHE A 111 13.72 -19.69 7.96
CA PHE A 111 14.60 -20.85 7.80
C PHE A 111 15.44 -21.09 9.07
N SER A 112 15.82 -22.35 9.31
CA SER A 112 16.70 -22.71 10.42
C SER A 112 18.17 -22.47 10.03
N ALA A 113 18.75 -21.38 10.52
CA ALA A 113 20.16 -21.06 10.31
C ALA A 113 21.04 -21.76 11.35
N LYS A 114 22.16 -22.36 10.92
CA LYS A 114 23.21 -22.80 11.85
C LYS A 114 23.97 -21.57 12.36
N ALA A 115 24.40 -21.59 13.62
CA ALA A 115 25.12 -20.47 14.23
C ALA A 115 26.37 -20.04 13.41
N ALA A 116 27.12 -21.01 12.88
CA ALA A 116 28.30 -20.74 12.07
C ALA A 116 27.99 -19.99 10.76
N ASP A 117 26.85 -20.28 10.12
CA ASP A 117 26.44 -19.64 8.88
C ASP A 117 25.98 -18.20 9.14
N THR A 118 25.27 -17.97 10.26
CA THR A 118 24.87 -16.64 10.72
C THR A 118 26.09 -15.75 11.00
N ASP A 119 27.08 -16.27 11.72
CA ASP A 119 28.31 -15.54 12.02
C ASP A 119 29.09 -15.21 10.74
N ALA A 120 29.18 -16.17 9.81
CA ALA A 120 29.84 -15.97 8.52
C ALA A 120 29.14 -14.89 7.68
N LEU A 121 27.80 -14.86 7.69
CA LEU A 121 27.01 -13.85 7.00
C LEU A 121 27.26 -12.46 7.59
N TYR A 122 27.18 -12.29 8.91
CA TYR A 122 27.41 -10.99 9.54
C TYR A 122 28.84 -10.49 9.34
N ARG A 123 29.85 -11.37 9.40
CA ARG A 123 31.24 -10.98 9.08
C ARG A 123 31.42 -10.57 7.63
N SER A 124 30.71 -11.22 6.70
CA SER A 124 30.72 -10.85 5.29
C SER A 124 30.09 -9.47 5.08
N LEU A 125 28.92 -9.21 5.71
CA LEU A 125 28.27 -7.90 5.70
C LEU A 125 29.19 -6.82 6.30
N LEU A 126 29.81 -7.09 7.44
CA LEU A 126 30.76 -6.18 8.08
C LEU A 126 31.95 -5.84 7.17
N THR A 127 32.49 -6.85 6.48
CA THR A 127 33.60 -6.66 5.53
C THR A 127 33.19 -5.75 4.38
N LEU A 128 31.98 -5.93 3.83
CA LEU A 128 31.42 -5.06 2.81
C LEU A 128 31.21 -3.63 3.34
N THR A 129 30.63 -3.49 4.53
CA THR A 129 30.36 -2.18 5.16
C THR A 129 31.65 -1.40 5.43
N ARG A 130 32.72 -2.06 5.88
CA ARG A 130 34.02 -1.43 6.13
C ARG A 130 34.67 -0.89 4.85
N ARG A 131 34.52 -1.61 3.73
CA ARG A 131 35.12 -1.24 2.43
C ARG A 131 34.29 -0.21 1.65
N ALA A 132 32.99 -0.14 1.89
CA ALA A 132 32.10 0.77 1.20
C ALA A 132 32.18 2.20 1.75
N ASP A 133 31.85 3.20 0.93
CA ASP A 133 31.70 4.60 1.34
C ASP A 133 30.22 4.98 1.52
N PRO A 134 29.92 5.91 2.46
CA PRO A 134 28.55 6.37 2.66
C PRO A 134 28.08 7.15 1.44
N VAL A 135 27.00 6.68 0.81
CA VAL A 135 26.32 7.41 -0.27
C VAL A 135 25.42 8.50 0.32
N LYS A 136 25.31 9.65 -0.36
CA LYS A 136 24.34 10.68 0.02
C LYS A 136 22.93 10.12 -0.12
N VAL A 137 22.13 10.26 0.94
CA VAL A 137 20.70 9.95 0.88
C VAL A 137 20.04 11.02 0.02
N SER A 138 19.58 10.61 -1.16
CA SER A 138 18.78 11.42 -2.07
C SER A 138 17.62 10.58 -2.57
N LEU A 139 16.53 11.28 -2.90
CA LEU A 139 15.42 10.67 -3.60
C LEU A 139 15.87 10.38 -5.04
N SER A 140 15.70 9.14 -5.46
CA SER A 140 15.98 8.73 -6.83
C SER A 140 14.79 9.05 -7.73
N GLU A 141 15.01 9.14 -9.04
CA GLU A 141 13.92 9.24 -10.01
C GLU A 141 12.94 8.06 -9.90
N GLY A 142 13.45 6.88 -9.50
CA GLY A 142 12.63 5.70 -9.22
C GLY A 142 11.68 5.90 -8.04
N ASP A 143 12.14 6.58 -6.97
CA ASP A 143 11.30 6.85 -5.80
C ASP A 143 10.16 7.81 -6.14
N LEU A 144 10.45 8.83 -6.95
CA LEU A 144 9.43 9.77 -7.41
C LEU A 144 8.43 9.10 -8.35
N SER A 145 8.92 8.23 -9.24
CA SER A 145 8.06 7.43 -10.13
C SER A 145 7.14 6.51 -9.33
N ALA A 146 7.63 5.95 -8.22
CA ALA A 146 6.82 5.13 -7.31
C ALA A 146 5.77 5.95 -6.58
N ALA A 147 6.12 7.14 -6.07
CA ALA A 147 5.14 8.04 -5.46
C ALA A 147 4.03 8.44 -6.44
N ILE A 148 4.38 8.75 -7.70
CA ILE A 148 3.40 9.06 -8.75
C ILE A 148 2.52 7.83 -9.04
N ALA A 149 3.11 6.64 -9.09
CA ALA A 149 2.36 5.41 -9.31
C ALA A 149 1.38 5.13 -8.16
N VAL A 150 1.76 5.39 -6.89
CA VAL A 150 0.85 5.31 -5.73
C VAL A 150 -0.32 6.29 -5.91
N PHE A 151 -0.03 7.56 -6.16
CA PHE A 151 -1.06 8.58 -6.41
C PHE A 151 -2.06 8.16 -7.50
N LEU A 152 -1.54 7.70 -8.65
CA LEU A 152 -2.36 7.28 -9.77
C LEU A 152 -3.18 6.04 -9.44
N LEU A 153 -2.61 5.09 -8.71
CA LEU A 153 -3.27 3.85 -8.32
C LEU A 153 -4.45 4.14 -7.39
N VAL A 154 -4.24 4.92 -6.33
CA VAL A 154 -5.31 5.31 -5.40
C VAL A 154 -6.37 6.13 -6.12
N SER A 155 -5.98 7.15 -6.89
CA SER A 155 -6.94 7.99 -7.62
C SER A 155 -7.78 7.18 -8.62
N ALA A 156 -7.17 6.21 -9.30
CA ALA A 156 -7.86 5.36 -10.27
C ALA A 156 -8.92 4.46 -9.63
N THR A 157 -8.87 4.20 -8.32
CA THR A 157 -9.92 3.43 -7.63
C THR A 157 -11.28 4.15 -7.59
N ALA A 158 -11.32 5.48 -7.82
CA ALA A 158 -12.58 6.21 -7.97
C ALA A 158 -13.30 5.89 -9.28
N ILE A 159 -12.57 5.52 -10.34
CA ILE A 159 -13.14 5.25 -11.67
C ILE A 159 -14.22 4.16 -11.60
N PRO A 160 -13.97 2.95 -11.07
CA PRO A 160 -15.03 1.94 -10.96
C PRO A 160 -16.19 2.35 -10.06
N ALA A 161 -15.97 3.28 -9.12
CA ALA A 161 -17.04 3.81 -8.26
C ALA A 161 -18.00 4.72 -9.05
N VAL A 162 -17.47 5.60 -9.89
CA VAL A 162 -18.30 6.59 -10.61
C VAL A 162 -18.78 6.09 -11.97
N LEU A 163 -18.11 5.08 -12.55
CA LEU A 163 -18.41 4.56 -13.88
C LEU A 163 -19.89 4.19 -14.09
N PRO A 164 -20.58 3.50 -13.15
CA PRO A 164 -21.98 3.13 -13.36
C PRO A 164 -22.93 4.32 -13.54
N PHE A 165 -22.63 5.49 -12.97
CA PHE A 165 -23.46 6.69 -13.09
C PHE A 165 -23.41 7.32 -14.48
N PHE A 166 -22.37 7.01 -15.28
CA PHE A 166 -22.30 7.43 -16.67
C PHE A 166 -23.00 6.46 -17.63
N LEU A 167 -23.26 5.23 -17.19
CA LEU A 167 -23.82 4.15 -18.01
C LEU A 167 -25.31 3.92 -17.77
N LEU A 168 -25.81 4.32 -16.59
CA LEU A 168 -27.17 4.05 -16.13
C LEU A 168 -27.89 5.36 -15.85
N GLU A 169 -29.10 5.49 -16.38
CA GLU A 169 -29.94 6.68 -16.19
C GLU A 169 -30.56 6.73 -14.77
N GLU A 170 -30.84 5.57 -14.19
CA GLU A 170 -31.44 5.47 -12.86
C GLU A 170 -30.37 5.51 -11.76
N ALA A 171 -30.33 6.62 -11.02
CA ALA A 171 -29.33 6.90 -9.99
C ALA A 171 -29.22 5.82 -8.89
N HIS A 172 -30.36 5.31 -8.41
CA HIS A 172 -30.37 4.26 -7.38
C HIS A 172 -29.84 2.92 -7.89
N LEU A 173 -30.11 2.59 -9.16
CA LEU A 173 -29.55 1.41 -9.80
C LEU A 173 -28.04 1.57 -10.00
N ALA A 174 -27.60 2.74 -10.49
CA ALA A 174 -26.19 3.08 -10.64
C ALA A 174 -25.41 2.93 -9.34
N LEU A 175 -25.96 3.43 -8.23
CA LEU A 175 -25.37 3.33 -6.90
C LEU A 175 -25.22 1.88 -6.44
N ARG A 176 -26.25 1.03 -6.63
CA ARG A 176 -26.18 -0.40 -6.27
C ARG A 176 -25.14 -1.15 -7.10
N VAL A 177 -25.07 -0.86 -8.39
CA VAL A 177 -24.09 -1.45 -9.30
C VAL A 177 -22.68 -1.01 -8.89
N SER A 178 -22.48 0.27 -8.60
CA SER A 178 -21.20 0.81 -8.08
C SER A 178 -20.75 0.08 -6.81
N ASN A 179 -21.61 0.00 -5.80
CA ASN A 179 -21.30 -0.67 -4.55
C ASN A 179 -20.95 -2.15 -4.77
N LEU A 180 -21.68 -2.85 -5.64
CA LEU A 180 -21.39 -4.24 -5.98
C LEU A 180 -20.01 -4.39 -6.65
N PHE A 181 -19.67 -3.51 -7.59
CA PHE A 181 -18.38 -3.49 -8.25
C PHE A 181 -17.24 -3.23 -7.24
N LEU A 182 -17.39 -2.26 -6.35
CA LEU A 182 -16.40 -1.95 -5.31
C LEU A 182 -16.20 -3.11 -4.34
N ILE A 183 -17.28 -3.76 -3.89
CA ILE A 183 -17.21 -4.95 -3.03
C ILE A 183 -16.51 -6.11 -3.75
N MET A 184 -16.81 -6.32 -5.04
CA MET A 184 -16.13 -7.32 -5.86
C MET A 184 -14.63 -7.01 -5.98
N LEU A 185 -14.27 -5.74 -6.20
CA LEU A 185 -12.88 -5.32 -6.29
C LEU A 185 -12.14 -5.51 -4.96
N LEU A 186 -12.78 -5.25 -3.81
CA LEU A 186 -12.20 -5.58 -2.50
C LEU A 186 -11.87 -7.08 -2.39
N PHE A 187 -12.79 -7.95 -2.82
CA PHE A 187 -12.57 -9.39 -2.82
C PHE A 187 -11.41 -9.78 -3.75
N VAL A 188 -11.38 -9.23 -4.98
CA VAL A 188 -10.35 -9.52 -5.98
C VAL A 188 -8.97 -9.04 -5.50
N THR A 189 -8.87 -7.87 -4.88
CA THR A 189 -7.63 -7.36 -4.27
C THR A 189 -7.13 -8.31 -3.20
N GLY A 190 -7.99 -8.79 -2.30
CA GLY A 190 -7.62 -9.74 -1.26
C GLY A 190 -7.23 -11.11 -1.81
N TYR A 191 -7.93 -11.57 -2.85
CA TYR A 191 -7.60 -12.79 -3.57
C TYR A 191 -6.21 -12.70 -4.22
N ALA A 192 -5.93 -11.58 -4.91
CA ALA A 192 -4.64 -11.32 -5.54
C ALA A 192 -3.51 -11.27 -4.50
N TRP A 193 -3.77 -10.66 -3.34
CA TRP A 193 -2.80 -10.56 -2.26
C TRP A 193 -2.38 -11.92 -1.71
N ALA A 194 -3.33 -12.81 -1.45
CA ALA A 194 -3.02 -14.17 -1.00
C ALA A 194 -2.30 -15.00 -2.07
N LYS A 195 -2.60 -14.78 -3.36
CA LYS A 195 -1.85 -15.44 -4.43
C LYS A 195 -0.39 -14.98 -4.45
N PHE A 196 -0.13 -13.72 -4.15
CA PHE A 196 1.24 -13.17 -4.07
C PHE A 196 1.99 -13.65 -2.82
N SER A 197 1.32 -13.74 -1.66
CA SER A 197 1.94 -14.16 -0.39
C SER A 197 1.95 -15.68 -0.14
N GLY A 198 1.42 -16.49 -1.06
CA GLY A 198 1.28 -17.94 -0.89
C GLY A 198 0.19 -18.36 0.11
N GLY A 199 -0.71 -17.43 0.47
CA GLY A 199 -1.86 -17.69 1.33
C GLY A 199 -3.03 -18.39 0.62
N ARG A 200 -4.16 -18.51 1.32
CA ARG A 200 -5.40 -19.10 0.78
C ARG A 200 -6.27 -18.01 0.11
N PRO A 201 -6.36 -17.97 -1.24
CA PRO A 201 -6.94 -16.82 -1.94
C PRO A 201 -8.38 -16.50 -1.60
N LEU A 202 -9.23 -17.52 -1.50
CA LEU A 202 -10.65 -17.34 -1.16
C LEU A 202 -10.85 -16.81 0.27
N GLN A 203 -10.04 -17.28 1.22
CA GLN A 203 -10.13 -16.83 2.61
C GLN A 203 -9.66 -15.38 2.72
N ALA A 204 -8.54 -15.02 2.09
CA ALA A 204 -8.04 -13.65 2.11
C ALA A 204 -8.98 -12.66 1.42
N GLY A 205 -9.56 -13.02 0.27
CA GLY A 205 -10.58 -12.22 -0.39
C GLY A 205 -11.78 -11.96 0.54
N MET A 206 -12.32 -13.03 1.16
CA MET A 206 -13.46 -12.89 2.08
C MET A 206 -13.12 -12.04 3.30
N THR A 207 -11.97 -12.27 3.93
CA THR A 207 -11.51 -11.50 5.09
C THR A 207 -11.33 -10.03 4.75
N MET A 208 -10.71 -9.72 3.60
CA MET A 208 -10.51 -8.35 3.16
C MET A 208 -11.84 -7.65 2.86
N THR A 209 -12.79 -8.33 2.21
CA THR A 209 -14.13 -7.77 1.99
C THR A 209 -14.85 -7.50 3.32
N CYS A 210 -14.85 -8.46 4.26
CA CYS A 210 -15.48 -8.28 5.56
C CYS A 210 -14.84 -7.12 6.36
N LEU A 211 -13.51 -7.05 6.37
CA LEU A 211 -12.78 -5.98 7.05
C LEU A 211 -13.07 -4.62 6.40
N GLY A 212 -13.03 -4.54 5.07
CA GLY A 212 -13.33 -3.31 4.32
C GLY A 212 -14.74 -2.81 4.61
N LEU A 213 -15.74 -3.69 4.57
CA LEU A 213 -17.13 -3.36 4.90
C LEU A 213 -17.29 -2.90 6.35
N LEU A 214 -16.58 -3.53 7.29
CA LEU A 214 -16.57 -3.11 8.69
C LEU A 214 -15.99 -1.70 8.84
N LEU A 215 -14.88 -1.40 8.17
CA LEU A 215 -14.25 -0.08 8.19
C LEU A 215 -15.15 0.99 7.57
N VAL A 216 -15.83 0.68 6.45
CA VAL A 216 -16.84 1.55 5.85
C VAL A 216 -17.97 1.84 6.84
N ALA A 217 -18.51 0.81 7.50
CA ALA A 217 -19.57 0.99 8.47
C ALA A 217 -19.15 1.88 9.66
N ILE A 218 -17.91 1.72 10.14
CA ILE A 218 -17.34 2.57 11.19
C ILE A 218 -17.19 4.01 10.71
N ALA A 219 -16.66 4.22 9.50
CA ALA A 219 -16.45 5.56 8.94
C ALA A 219 -17.79 6.32 8.84
N ILE A 220 -18.82 5.67 8.29
CA ILE A 220 -20.17 6.23 8.18
C ILE A 220 -20.73 6.56 9.57
N ALA A 221 -20.59 5.64 10.55
CA ALA A 221 -21.06 5.87 11.92
C ALA A 221 -20.38 7.07 12.61
N LEU A 222 -19.16 7.43 12.19
CA LEU A 222 -18.40 8.57 12.70
C LEU A 222 -18.63 9.87 11.90
N GLY A 223 -19.55 9.87 10.93
CA GLY A 223 -19.90 11.04 10.12
C GLY A 223 -19.10 11.17 8.82
N GLY A 224 -18.53 10.07 8.33
CA GLY A 224 -17.94 9.98 6.99
C GLY A 224 -18.95 9.70 5.89
#